data_AF-A0A089P8T3-F1
#
_entry.id   AF-A0A089P8T3-F1
#
_cell.length_a   1.000
_cell.length_b   1.000
_cell.length_c   1.000
_cell.angle_alpha   90.00
_cell.angle_beta   90.00
_cell.angle_gamma   90.00
#
_symmetry.space_group_name_H-M   'P 1'
#
loop_
_entity.id
_entity.type
_entity.pdbx_description
1 polymer ?
#
loop_
_entity_poly.entity_id
_entity_poly.type
_entity_poly.pdbx_seq_one_letter_code
_entity_poly.pdbx_strand_id
1 'polypeptide(L)'
;MDTCTTTEGEQIQLACIDTPELREKKADLIAAKAARDYLNDLVAGSAISIRRISEDRYGRTVAELSKGPINIQEHLVEKGFARIYKRYSSQCEWSMNKI
;
A
#
# COMPACT_ATOMS: atom_id res chain seq x y z
N MET A 1 1.30 -6.83 -5.09
CA MET A 1 1.67 -5.68 -5.96
C MET A 1 1.04 -4.46 -5.32
N ASP A 2 1.86 -3.65 -4.69
CA ASP A 2 1.51 -2.48 -3.85
C ASP A 2 1.30 -1.18 -4.65
N THR A 3 0.95 -1.27 -5.92
CA THR A 3 0.89 -0.10 -6.80
C THR A 3 -0.55 0.20 -7.19
N CYS A 4 -0.97 1.46 -7.01
CA CYS A 4 -2.25 2.00 -7.45
C CYS A 4 -2.02 3.04 -8.55
N THR A 5 -3.01 3.24 -9.42
CA THR A 5 -2.98 4.33 -10.41
C THR A 5 -4.12 5.29 -10.11
N THR A 6 -3.82 6.59 -10.00
CA THR A 6 -4.86 7.61 -9.82
C THR A 6 -5.65 7.79 -11.11
N THR A 7 -6.81 8.45 -11.04
CA THR A 7 -7.60 8.80 -12.23
C THR A 7 -6.85 9.75 -13.19
N GLU A 8 -5.82 10.42 -12.70
CA GLU A 8 -4.95 11.31 -13.48
C GLU A 8 -3.74 10.58 -14.11
N GLY A 9 -3.62 9.26 -13.88
CA GLY A 9 -2.55 8.43 -14.44
C GLY A 9 -1.27 8.35 -13.59
N GLU A 10 -1.26 8.92 -12.38
CA GLU A 10 -0.12 8.85 -11.47
C GLU A 10 0.00 7.45 -10.87
N GLN A 11 1.18 6.85 -10.95
CA GLN A 11 1.47 5.57 -10.31
C GLN A 11 1.97 5.76 -8.89
N ILE A 12 1.21 5.24 -7.93
CA ILE A 12 1.47 5.34 -6.51
C ILE A 12 1.92 4.00 -5.96
N GLN A 13 3.10 3.96 -5.36
CA GLN A 13 3.61 2.88 -4.54
C GLN A 13 3.26 3.15 -3.07
N LEU A 14 2.63 2.17 -2.40
CA LEU A 14 2.29 2.29 -0.98
C LEU A 14 3.57 2.36 -0.12
N ALA A 15 3.67 3.40 0.71
CA ALA A 15 4.82 3.63 1.57
C ALA A 15 4.84 2.68 2.79
N CYS A 16 6.03 2.44 3.34
CA CYS A 16 6.23 1.79 4.65
C CYS A 16 5.71 0.35 4.80
N ILE A 17 5.10 -0.21 3.76
CA ILE A 17 4.65 -1.60 3.69
C ILE A 17 5.33 -2.32 2.54
N ASP A 18 5.38 -3.63 2.68
CA ASP A 18 5.79 -4.58 1.65
C ASP A 18 4.65 -5.58 1.49
N THR A 19 4.02 -5.67 0.30
CA THR A 19 3.21 -6.85 -0.03
C THR A 19 4.13 -7.91 -0.61
N PRO A 20 3.89 -9.20 -0.32
CA PRO A 20 4.56 -10.27 -1.03
C PRO A 20 4.39 -10.03 -2.53
N GLU A 21 5.49 -9.76 -3.23
CA GLU A 21 5.46 -9.68 -4.69
C GLU A 21 4.95 -11.03 -5.23
N LEU A 22 4.20 -10.98 -6.33
CA LEU A 22 3.59 -12.12 -7.04
C LEU A 22 4.60 -13.18 -7.54
N ARG A 23 5.86 -13.12 -7.12
CA ARG A 23 6.99 -13.83 -7.70
C ARG A 23 7.43 -15.07 -6.94
N GLU A 24 7.07 -15.26 -5.68
CA GLU A 24 7.57 -16.42 -4.92
C GLU A 24 6.44 -17.18 -4.23
N LYS A 25 6.11 -18.36 -4.80
CA LYS A 25 5.20 -19.43 -4.32
C LYS A 25 3.69 -19.27 -4.61
N LYS A 26 3.07 -20.39 -5.01
CA LYS A 26 1.62 -20.50 -5.36
C LYS A 26 0.66 -20.09 -4.24
N ALA A 27 1.07 -20.22 -2.98
CA ALA A 27 0.24 -19.82 -1.83
C ALA A 27 0.15 -18.29 -1.70
N ASP A 28 1.26 -17.59 -1.95
CA ASP A 28 1.35 -16.12 -1.89
C ASP A 28 0.58 -15.45 -3.04
N LEU A 29 0.36 -16.15 -4.16
CA LEU A 29 -0.46 -15.67 -5.28
C LEU A 29 -1.95 -15.48 -4.92
N ILE A 30 -2.52 -16.34 -4.08
CA ILE A 30 -3.92 -16.22 -3.64
C ILE A 30 -4.05 -15.04 -2.69
N ALA A 31 -3.13 -14.93 -1.73
CA ALA A 31 -3.08 -13.81 -0.79
C ALA A 31 -2.84 -12.47 -1.51
N ALA A 32 -1.94 -12.44 -2.50
CA ALA A 32 -1.64 -11.25 -3.28
C ALA A 32 -2.81 -10.83 -4.19
N LYS A 33 -3.58 -11.77 -4.74
CA LYS A 33 -4.83 -11.46 -5.45
C LYS A 33 -5.89 -10.91 -4.50
N ALA A 34 -6.12 -11.55 -3.35
CA ALA A 34 -7.07 -11.06 -2.36
C ALA A 34 -6.70 -9.65 -1.86
N ALA A 35 -5.42 -9.40 -1.60
CA ALA A 35 -4.92 -8.07 -1.22
C ALA A 35 -5.17 -7.02 -2.33
N ARG A 36 -4.92 -7.39 -3.60
CA ARG A 36 -5.17 -6.51 -4.75
C ARG A 36 -6.65 -6.21 -4.93
N ASP A 37 -7.50 -7.23 -4.89
CA ASP A 37 -8.94 -7.08 -5.10
C ASP A 37 -9.54 -6.25 -3.96
N TYR A 38 -9.10 -6.51 -2.72
CA TYR A 38 -9.49 -5.75 -1.54
C TYR A 38 -9.07 -4.28 -1.62
N LEU A 39 -7.82 -4.02 -2.03
CA LEU A 39 -7.34 -2.65 -2.22
C LEU A 39 -8.14 -1.93 -3.31
N ASN A 40 -8.42 -2.60 -4.44
CA ASN A 40 -9.24 -2.03 -5.50
C ASN A 40 -10.66 -1.71 -5.01
N ASP A 41 -11.30 -2.61 -4.27
CA ASP A 41 -12.63 -2.37 -3.70
C ASP A 41 -12.63 -1.20 -2.71
N LEU A 42 -11.56 -1.07 -1.91
CA LEU A 42 -11.44 0.00 -0.92
C LEU A 42 -11.27 1.38 -1.57
N VAL A 43 -10.50 1.47 -2.67
CA VAL A 43 -10.17 2.72 -3.36
C VAL A 43 -11.11 3.06 -4.51
N ALA A 44 -11.75 2.09 -5.14
CA ALA A 44 -12.64 2.32 -6.26
C ALA A 44 -13.85 3.17 -5.85
N GLY A 45 -14.16 4.18 -6.67
CA GLY A 45 -15.30 5.07 -6.47
C GLY A 45 -15.26 5.90 -5.18
N SER A 46 -14.12 5.92 -4.47
CA SER A 46 -13.98 6.57 -3.17
C SER A 46 -13.00 7.74 -3.24
N ALA A 47 -13.27 8.82 -2.51
CA ALA A 47 -12.32 9.92 -2.37
C ALA A 47 -11.15 9.47 -1.47
N ILE A 48 -9.97 9.31 -2.07
CA ILE A 48 -8.75 8.91 -1.38
C ILE A 48 -7.84 10.12 -1.21
N SER A 49 -7.39 10.35 0.02
CA SER A 49 -6.35 11.33 0.31
C SER A 49 -4.99 10.69 0.10
N ILE A 50 -4.13 11.37 -0.66
CA ILE A 50 -2.78 10.91 -1.01
C ILE A 50 -1.78 11.84 -0.32
N ARG A 51 -1.01 11.29 0.63
CA ARG A 51 0.14 11.97 1.25
C ARG A 51 1.40 11.49 0.54
N ARG A 52 1.89 12.29 -0.40
CA ARG A 52 3.13 12.00 -1.15
C ARG A 52 4.35 12.17 -0.25
N ILE A 53 5.25 11.20 -0.27
CA ILE A 53 6.44 11.16 0.60
C ILE A 53 7.71 11.30 -0.23
N SER A 54 7.88 10.48 -1.26
CA SER A 54 9.06 10.51 -2.14
C SER A 54 8.74 9.94 -3.51
N GLU A 55 9.73 9.88 -4.39
CA GLU A 55 9.65 9.18 -5.68
C GLU A 55 10.68 8.05 -5.68
N ASP A 56 10.32 6.89 -6.20
CA ASP A 56 11.22 5.78 -6.33
C ASP A 56 12.12 5.89 -7.58
N ARG A 57 13.11 5.00 -7.69
CA ARG A 57 14.05 4.99 -8.83
C ARG A 57 13.41 4.71 -10.20
N TYR A 58 12.14 4.32 -10.23
CA TYR A 58 11.38 4.02 -11.44
C TYR A 58 10.40 5.16 -11.79
N GLY A 59 10.43 6.28 -11.05
CA GLY A 59 9.53 7.42 -11.26
C GLY A 59 8.14 7.24 -10.67
N ARG A 60 7.95 6.28 -9.75
CA ARG A 60 6.67 6.06 -9.05
C ARG A 60 6.63 6.86 -7.77
N THR A 61 5.49 7.47 -7.49
CA THR A 61 5.29 8.24 -6.26
C THR A 61 5.11 7.29 -5.09
N VAL A 62 6.00 7.37 -4.10
CA VAL A 62 5.86 6.69 -2.82
C VAL A 62 4.95 7.53 -1.93
N ALA A 63 3.77 7.02 -1.59
CA ALA A 63 2.78 7.78 -0.85
C ALA A 63 2.03 6.93 0.18
N GLU A 64 1.44 7.63 1.14
CA GLU A 64 0.47 7.09 2.07
C GLU A 64 -0.94 7.43 1.61
N LEU A 65 -1.83 6.44 1.68
CA LEU A 65 -3.23 6.57 1.26
C LEU A 65 -4.17 6.48 2.45
N SER A 66 -5.16 7.37 2.47
CA SER A 66 -6.19 7.40 3.50
C SER A 66 -7.57 7.57 2.90
N LYS A 67 -8.55 6.85 3.45
CA LYS A 67 -9.97 6.99 3.14
C LYS A 67 -10.67 7.61 4.34
N GLY A 68 -10.82 8.94 4.32
CA GLY A 68 -11.27 9.69 5.50
C GLY A 68 -10.34 9.44 6.69
N PRO A 69 -10.83 8.93 7.84
CA PRO A 69 -10.00 8.66 9.01
C PRO A 69 -9.21 7.34 8.93
N ILE A 70 -9.44 6.51 7.90
CA ILE A 70 -8.84 5.18 7.80
C ILE A 70 -7.55 5.26 6.98
N ASN A 71 -6.42 4.86 7.57
CA ASN A 71 -5.18 4.64 6.84
C ASN A 71 -5.24 3.28 6.12
N ILE A 72 -5.07 3.29 4.79
CA ILE A 72 -5.23 2.09 3.97
C ILE A 72 -4.11 1.08 4.23
N GLN A 73 -2.86 1.55 4.35
CA GLN A 73 -1.72 0.67 4.58
C GLN A 73 -1.79 -0.01 5.95
N GLU A 74 -2.17 0.74 6.99
CA GLU A 74 -2.42 0.18 8.32
C GLU A 74 -3.48 -0.91 8.27
N HIS A 75 -4.58 -0.65 7.56
CA HIS A 75 -5.66 -1.62 7.42
C HIS A 75 -5.23 -2.89 6.68
N LEU A 76 -4.40 -2.77 5.64
CA LEU A 76 -3.83 -3.93 4.94
C LEU A 76 -2.95 -4.78 5.85
N VAL A 77 -2.16 -4.15 6.73
CA VAL A 77 -1.34 -4.86 7.72
C VAL A 77 -2.23 -5.59 8.73
N GLU A 78 -3.27 -4.94 9.25
CA GLU A 78 -4.21 -5.56 10.20
C GLU A 78 -4.95 -6.76 9.62
N LYS A 79 -5.29 -6.71 8.32
CA LYS A 79 -5.92 -7.82 7.61
C LYS A 79 -4.93 -8.92 7.22
N GLY A 80 -3.64 -8.74 7.47
CA GLY A 80 -2.59 -9.70 7.12
C GLY A 80 -2.24 -9.72 5.64
N PHE A 81 -2.66 -8.72 4.87
CA PHE A 81 -2.39 -8.59 3.44
C PHE A 81 -1.03 -7.95 3.14
N ALA A 82 -0.50 -7.16 4.07
CA ALA A 82 0.80 -6.50 3.96
C ALA A 82 1.62 -6.63 5.25
N ARG A 83 2.93 -6.38 5.16
CA ARG A 83 3.82 -6.32 6.32
C ARG A 83 4.53 -4.97 6.37
N ILE A 84 4.82 -4.49 7.58
CA ILE A 84 5.57 -3.25 7.76
C ILE A 84 7.02 -3.46 7.32
N TYR A 85 7.48 -2.62 6.39
CA TYR A 85 8.84 -2.66 5.91
C TYR A 85 9.76 -1.85 6.83
N LYS A 86 10.42 -2.54 7.78
CA LYS A 86 11.19 -1.91 8.86
C LYS A 86 12.18 -0.85 8.37
N ARG A 87 12.84 -1.07 7.22
CA ARG A 87 13.84 -0.15 6.66
C ARG A 87 13.29 1.23 6.29
N TYR A 88 12.00 1.34 5.96
CA TYR A 88 11.36 2.60 5.56
C TYR A 88 10.18 3.01 6.44
N SER A 89 9.93 2.26 7.52
CA SER A 89 8.85 2.52 8.48
C SER A 89 8.88 3.92 9.10
N SER A 90 10.06 4.50 9.29
CA SER A 90 10.20 5.87 9.84
C SER A 90 9.55 6.97 8.99
N GLN A 91 9.19 6.68 7.74
CA GLN A 91 8.48 7.62 6.87
C GLN A 91 6.97 7.69 7.16
N CYS A 92 6.44 6.71 7.90
CA CYS A 92 5.04 6.64 8.27
C CYS A 92 4.90 6.44 9.79
N GLU A 93 4.42 7.47 10.48
CA GLU A 93 4.27 7.47 11.95
C GLU A 93 3.41 6.31 12.45
N TRP A 94 2.32 5.97 11.74
CA TRP A 94 1.43 4.86 12.10
C TRP A 94 2.16 3.51 12.13
N SER A 95 3.20 3.34 11.30
CA SER A 95 3.93 2.08 11.20
C SER A 95 4.94 1.90 12.33
N MET A 96 5.46 2.99 12.90
CA MET A 96 6.40 2.95 14.03
C MET A 96 5.75 2.43 15.32
N ASN A 97 4.45 2.65 15.49
CA ASN A 97 3.68 2.19 16.65
C ASN A 97 3.31 0.70 16.58
N LYS A 98 3.64 0.00 15.48
CA LYS A 98 3.25 -1.39 15.21
C LYS A 98 4.43 -2.31 14.87
N ILE A 99 5.68 -1.85 15.07
CA ILE A 99 6.93 -2.63 14.85
C ILE A 99 7.39 -3.37 16.10
#